data_AF-A1SAF2-F1
#
_entry.id   AF-A1SAF2-F1
#
_cell.length_a   1.000
_cell.length_b   1.000
_cell.length_c   1.000
_cell.angle_alpha   90.00
_cell.angle_beta   90.00
_cell.angle_gamma   90.00
#
_symmetry.space_group_name_H-M   'P 1'
#
loop_
_entity.id
_entity.type
_entity.pdbx_description
1 polymer ?
#
loop_
_entity_poly.entity_id
_entity_poly.type
_entity_poly.pdbx_seq_one_letter_code
_entity_poly.pdbx_strand_id
1 'polypeptide(L)'
;MKLPPLPLCLLFCIYLVLALLSITRVIITGNLDMFTLGVLPVLVGLVLKTTWALWAVRIYTAIQTLGCAALGVTAIIASHISPEDTRLFFAGAEIPLWLVAATLFVLLSFQWWVAFLPSTRTYLFTESETNAQHHR
;
A
#
# COMPACT_ATOMS: atom_id res chain seq x y z
N MET A 1 3.04 -6.23 26.42
CA MET A 1 2.96 -5.98 24.95
C MET A 1 3.08 -4.48 24.72
N LYS A 2 4.09 -4.00 23.99
CA LYS A 2 4.14 -2.58 23.59
C LYS A 2 3.10 -2.37 22.48
N LEU A 3 2.30 -1.32 22.60
CA LEU A 3 1.31 -0.96 21.57
C LEU A 3 2.06 -0.54 20.30
N PRO A 4 1.60 -0.94 19.09
CA PRO A 4 2.16 -0.43 17.85
C PRO A 4 2.02 1.09 17.81
N PRO A 5 2.99 1.81 17.24
CA PRO A 5 2.84 3.25 17.04
C PRO A 5 1.60 3.50 16.18
N LEU A 6 0.78 4.48 16.57
CA LEU A 6 -0.49 4.82 15.90
C LEU A 6 -0.39 4.89 14.36
N PRO A 7 0.66 5.49 13.75
CA PRO A 7 0.79 5.54 12.30
C PRO A 7 0.95 4.16 11.64
N LEU A 8 1.62 3.22 12.31
CA LEU A 8 1.79 1.85 11.83
C LEU A 8 0.50 1.04 11.95
N CYS A 9 -0.27 1.26 13.02
CA CYS A 9 -1.59 0.66 13.18
C CYS A 9 -2.55 1.14 12.09
N LEU A 10 -2.55 2.46 11.81
CA LEU A 10 -3.36 3.03 10.75
C LEU A 10 -2.96 2.48 9.38
N LEU A 11 -1.65 2.41 9.10
CA LEU A 11 -1.14 1.81 7.87
C LEU A 11 -1.58 0.35 7.71
N PHE A 12 -1.51 -0.43 8.80
CA PHE A 12 -1.96 -1.82 8.81
C PHE A 12 -3.46 -1.93 8.50
N CYS A 13 -4.30 -1.11 9.12
CA CYS A 13 -5.74 -1.06 8.83
C CYS A 13 -6.02 -0.70 7.36
N ILE A 14 -5.31 0.28 6.81
CA ILE A 14 -5.44 0.66 5.40
C ILE A 14 -5.07 -0.51 4.49
N TYR A 15 -3.93 -1.17 4.74
CA TYR A 15 -3.51 -2.34 3.96
C TYR A 15 -4.50 -3.50 4.06
N LEU A 16 -5.10 -3.71 5.22
CA LEU A 16 -6.09 -4.76 5.41
C LEU A 16 -7.37 -4.46 4.63
N VAL A 17 -7.90 -3.24 4.69
CA VAL A 17 -9.06 -2.81 3.90
C VAL A 17 -8.78 -2.91 2.41
N LEU A 18 -7.62 -2.42 1.95
CA LEU A 18 -7.24 -2.49 0.53
C LEU A 18 -7.04 -3.94 0.06
N ALA A 19 -6.49 -4.81 0.90
CA ALA A 19 -6.36 -6.23 0.59
C ALA A 19 -7.73 -6.89 0.41
N LEU A 20 -8.69 -6.62 1.32
CA LEU A 20 -10.05 -7.15 1.21
C LEU A 20 -10.76 -6.66 -0.05
N LEU A 21 -10.67 -5.36 -0.37
CA LEU A 21 -11.23 -4.80 -1.61
C LEU A 21 -10.60 -5.42 -2.85
N SER A 22 -9.28 -5.62 -2.83
CA SER A 22 -8.56 -6.20 -3.97
C SER A 22 -8.89 -7.68 -4.15
N ILE A 23 -8.99 -8.47 -3.08
CA ILE A 23 -9.44 -9.86 -3.15
C ILE A 23 -10.87 -9.93 -3.71
N THR A 24 -11.76 -9.07 -3.24
CA THR A 24 -13.14 -8.99 -3.75
C THR A 24 -13.15 -8.69 -5.25
N ARG A 25 -12.33 -7.73 -5.70
CA ARG A 25 -12.16 -7.43 -7.13
C ARG A 25 -11.65 -8.65 -7.90
N VAL A 26 -10.60 -9.32 -7.43
CA VAL A 26 -10.03 -10.51 -8.10
C VAL A 26 -11.09 -11.60 -8.26
N ILE A 27 -11.92 -11.83 -7.24
CA ILE A 27 -13.02 -12.82 -7.32
C ILE A 27 -14.03 -12.43 -8.40
N ILE A 28 -14.36 -11.14 -8.52
CA ILE A 28 -15.34 -10.65 -9.50
C ILE A 28 -14.78 -10.62 -10.92
N THR A 29 -13.54 -10.16 -11.10
CA THR A 29 -12.95 -9.90 -12.43
C THR A 29 -12.08 -11.02 -12.96
N GLY A 30 -11.70 -12.00 -12.13
CA GLY A 30 -10.78 -13.08 -12.48
C GLY A 30 -9.31 -12.66 -12.72
N ASN A 31 -9.06 -11.35 -12.82
CA ASN A 31 -7.72 -10.81 -13.06
C ASN A 31 -6.93 -10.64 -11.77
N LEU A 32 -5.76 -11.26 -11.74
CA LEU A 32 -4.84 -11.26 -10.62
C LEU A 32 -3.75 -10.23 -10.86
N ASP A 33 -3.87 -9.07 -10.22
CA ASP A 33 -2.88 -7.99 -10.35
C ASP A 33 -1.74 -8.12 -9.33
N MET A 34 -0.49 -7.90 -9.76
CA MET A 34 0.70 -7.98 -8.88
C MET A 34 0.62 -7.00 -7.69
N PHE A 35 -0.07 -5.87 -7.86
CA PHE A 35 -0.29 -4.88 -6.79
C PHE A 35 -1.17 -5.43 -5.64
N THR A 36 -2.05 -6.39 -5.96
CA THR A 36 -2.93 -7.08 -5.00
C THR A 36 -2.18 -8.10 -4.16
N LEU A 37 -1.23 -8.84 -4.75
CA LEU A 37 -0.43 -9.82 -4.01
C LEU A 37 0.69 -9.20 -3.19
N GLY A 38 1.23 -8.07 -3.65
CA GLY A 38 2.37 -7.41 -2.98
C GLY A 38 2.08 -6.98 -1.53
N VAL A 39 0.82 -6.76 -1.17
CA VAL A 39 0.43 -6.39 0.21
C VAL A 39 0.49 -7.56 1.18
N LEU A 40 0.35 -8.80 0.71
CA LEU A 40 0.26 -9.99 1.58
C LEU A 40 1.57 -10.24 2.35
N PRO A 41 2.77 -10.25 1.74
CA PRO A 41 4.02 -10.35 2.48
C PRO A 41 4.18 -9.24 3.52
N VAL A 42 3.70 -8.03 3.21
CA VAL A 42 3.77 -6.89 4.13
C VAL A 42 2.88 -7.12 5.35
N LEU A 43 1.63 -7.56 5.13
CA LEU A 43 0.71 -7.89 6.22
C LEU A 43 1.26 -9.02 7.09
N VAL A 44 1.81 -10.09 6.48
CA VAL A 44 2.44 -11.19 7.21
C VAL A 44 3.61 -10.70 8.06
N GLY A 45 4.50 -9.89 7.50
CA GLY A 45 5.62 -9.32 8.25
C GLY A 45 5.17 -8.44 9.42
N LEU A 46 4.13 -7.63 9.22
CA LEU A 46 3.58 -6.74 10.26
C LEU A 46 2.89 -7.53 11.39
N VAL A 47 2.12 -8.58 11.07
CA VAL A 47 1.47 -9.45 12.06
C VAL A 47 2.50 -10.22 12.87
N LEU A 48 3.51 -10.79 12.20
CA LEU A 48 4.56 -11.58 12.84
C LEU A 48 5.65 -10.72 13.50
N LYS A 49 5.57 -9.38 13.38
CA LYS A 49 6.52 -8.40 13.93
C LYS A 49 7.98 -8.74 13.58
N THR A 50 8.24 -9.10 12.33
CA THR A 50 9.57 -9.54 11.90
C THR A 50 10.46 -8.36 11.50
N THR A 51 11.79 -8.54 11.59
CA THR A 51 12.75 -7.54 11.10
C THR A 51 12.65 -7.27 9.61
N TRP A 52 12.27 -8.28 8.82
CA TRP A 52 12.08 -8.14 7.37
C TRP A 52 10.82 -7.36 7.01
N ALA A 53 9.88 -7.19 7.94
CA ALA A 53 8.65 -6.42 7.71
C ALA A 53 8.94 -4.96 7.33
N LEU A 54 9.97 -4.35 7.93
CA LEU A 54 10.36 -2.98 7.58
C LEU A 54 10.81 -2.88 6.12
N TRP A 55 11.61 -3.86 5.68
CA TRP A 55 12.05 -3.94 4.30
C TRP A 55 10.89 -4.24 3.36
N ALA A 56 9.97 -5.13 3.74
CA ALA A 56 8.77 -5.43 2.97
C ALA A 56 7.91 -4.18 2.76
N VAL A 57 7.63 -3.40 3.81
CA VAL A 57 6.88 -2.13 3.71
C VAL A 57 7.58 -1.18 2.73
N ARG A 58 8.90 -0.98 2.87
CA ARG A 58 9.67 -0.05 2.01
C ARG A 58 9.68 -0.48 0.55
N ILE A 59 9.96 -1.75 0.28
CA ILE A 59 9.99 -2.31 -1.08
C ILE A 59 8.60 -2.22 -1.70
N TYR A 60 7.56 -2.58 -0.95
CA TYR A 60 6.19 -2.52 -1.44
C TYR A 60 5.76 -1.08 -1.77
N THR A 61 6.07 -0.11 -0.90
CA THR A 61 5.80 1.31 -1.16
C THR A 61 6.60 1.82 -2.37
N ALA A 62 7.85 1.38 -2.55
CA ALA A 62 8.65 1.74 -3.73
C ALA A 62 8.04 1.18 -5.03
N ILE A 63 7.62 -0.08 -5.04
CA ILE A 63 6.95 -0.71 -6.19
C ILE A 63 5.61 -0.02 -6.50
N GLN A 64 4.79 0.29 -5.49
CA GLN A 64 3.57 1.05 -5.70
C GLN A 64 3.84 2.45 -6.26
N THR A 65 4.89 3.12 -5.79
CA THR A 65 5.29 4.44 -6.31
C THR A 65 5.66 4.34 -7.78
N LEU A 66 6.45 3.32 -8.15
CA LEU A 66 6.82 3.05 -9.54
C LEU A 66 5.59 2.75 -10.40
N GLY A 67 4.68 1.91 -9.91
CA GLY A 67 3.43 1.58 -10.57
C GLY A 67 2.53 2.81 -10.79
N CYS A 68 2.36 3.64 -9.75
CA CYS A 68 1.60 4.88 -9.86
C CYS A 68 2.25 5.90 -10.80
N ALA A 69 3.59 5.98 -10.83
CA ALA A 69 4.29 6.83 -11.77
C ALA A 69 4.09 6.35 -13.22
N ALA A 70 4.22 5.05 -13.47
CA ALA A 70 3.97 4.47 -14.79
C ALA A 70 2.53 4.71 -15.25
N LEU A 71 1.55 4.38 -14.41
CA LEU A 71 0.13 4.61 -14.70
C LEU A 71 -0.20 6.10 -14.86
N GLY A 72 0.44 6.97 -14.06
CA GLY A 72 0.27 8.42 -14.14
C GLY A 72 0.76 8.99 -15.47
N VAL A 73 1.95 8.57 -15.93
CA VAL A 73 2.47 8.96 -17.24
C VAL A 73 1.55 8.45 -18.35
N THR A 74 1.11 7.19 -18.28
CA THR A 74 0.14 6.64 -19.24
C THR A 74 -1.16 7.44 -19.25
N ALA A 75 -1.68 7.82 -18.08
CA ALA A 75 -2.91 8.60 -17.97
C ALA A 75 -2.76 10.02 -18.55
N ILE A 76 -1.62 10.68 -18.35
CA ILE A 76 -1.32 11.99 -18.96
C ILE A 76 -1.25 11.87 -20.48
N ILE A 77 -0.56 10.85 -21.00
CA ILE A 77 -0.48 10.65 -22.46
C ILE A 77 -1.87 10.36 -23.03
N ALA A 78 -2.64 9.48 -22.38
CA ALA A 78 -3.98 9.12 -22.81
C ALA A 78 -4.93 10.33 -22.83
N SER A 79 -4.84 11.24 -21.86
CA SER A 79 -5.71 12.42 -21.80
C SER A 79 -5.43 13.41 -22.94
N HIS A 80 -4.24 13.34 -23.55
CA HIS A 80 -3.88 14.13 -24.73
C HIS A 80 -4.22 13.46 -26.05
N ILE A 81 -4.26 12.12 -26.11
CA ILE A 81 -4.55 11.37 -27.35
C ILE A 81 -6.07 11.18 -27.52
N SER A 82 -6.75 10.71 -26.48
CA SER A 82 -8.18 10.35 -26.50
C SER A 82 -8.83 10.78 -25.18
N PRO A 83 -9.12 12.09 -25.01
CA PRO A 83 -9.62 12.64 -23.74
C PRO A 83 -10.95 12.02 -23.29
N GLU A 84 -11.82 11.64 -24.23
CA GLU A 84 -13.08 10.94 -23.98
C GLU A 84 -12.90 9.58 -23.29
N ASP A 85 -11.84 8.84 -23.61
CA ASP A 85 -11.57 7.49 -23.07
C ASP A 85 -10.91 7.54 -21.68
N THR A 86 -10.49 8.73 -21.22
CA THR A 86 -9.87 8.92 -19.90
C THR A 86 -10.85 9.30 -18.80
N ARG A 87 -12.14 9.41 -19.13
CA ARG A 87 -13.19 9.71 -18.16
C ARG A 87 -13.53 8.46 -17.36
N LEU A 88 -13.40 8.56 -16.04
CA LEU A 88 -13.75 7.49 -15.14
C LEU A 88 -15.21 7.64 -14.75
N PHE A 89 -16.04 6.64 -15.03
CA PHE A 89 -17.43 6.60 -14.59
C PHE A 89 -17.60 5.57 -13.46
N PHE A 90 -18.22 5.99 -12.37
CA PHE A 90 -18.57 5.10 -11.26
C PHE A 90 -20.01 5.37 -10.84
N ALA A 91 -20.84 4.33 -10.80
CA ALA A 91 -22.27 4.44 -10.49
C ALA A 91 -23.03 5.49 -11.34
N GLY A 92 -22.60 5.72 -12.58
CA GLY A 92 -23.19 6.72 -13.49
C GLY A 92 -22.71 8.16 -13.31
N ALA A 93 -21.84 8.42 -12.32
CA ALA A 93 -21.21 9.74 -12.13
C ALA A 93 -19.77 9.75 -12.67
N GLU A 94 -19.36 10.87 -13.28
CA GLU A 94 -17.98 11.09 -13.71
C GLU A 94 -17.11 11.39 -12.49
N ILE A 95 -16.13 10.53 -12.24
CA ILE A 95 -15.09 10.76 -11.25
C ILE A 95 -13.93 11.50 -11.94
N PRO A 96 -13.58 12.70 -11.47
CA PRO A 96 -12.46 13.42 -12.04
C PRO A 96 -11.13 12.69 -11.79
N LEU A 97 -10.34 12.53 -12.85
CA LEU A 97 -9.05 11.85 -12.80
C LEU A 97 -8.07 12.47 -11.77
N TRP A 98 -8.11 13.80 -11.62
CA TRP A 98 -7.27 14.50 -10.64
C TRP A 98 -7.60 14.12 -9.19
N LEU A 99 -8.85 13.73 -8.90
CA LEU A 99 -9.26 13.29 -7.56
C LEU A 99 -8.65 11.92 -7.23
N VAL A 100 -8.62 11.03 -8.22
CA VAL A 100 -7.93 9.74 -8.10
C VAL A 100 -6.43 9.95 -7.89
N ALA A 101 -5.82 10.82 -8.69
CA ALA A 101 -4.40 11.16 -8.57
C ALA A 101 -4.06 11.75 -7.20
N ALA A 102 -4.87 12.70 -6.70
CA ALA A 102 -4.69 13.30 -5.38
C ALA A 102 -4.82 12.26 -4.26
N THR A 103 -5.80 11.35 -4.36
CA THR A 103 -6.00 10.27 -3.39
C THR A 103 -4.78 9.34 -3.34
N LEU A 104 -4.30 8.90 -4.50
CA LEU A 104 -3.10 8.05 -4.60
C LEU A 104 -1.86 8.76 -4.04
N PHE A 105 -1.70 10.04 -4.34
CA PHE A 105 -0.57 10.85 -3.85
C PHE A 105 -0.57 10.96 -2.33
N VAL A 106 -1.72 11.25 -1.72
CA VAL A 106 -1.87 11.32 -0.25
C VAL A 106 -1.59 9.97 0.39
N LEU A 107 -2.15 8.88 -0.15
CA LEU A 107 -1.92 7.54 0.36
C LEU A 107 -0.44 7.14 0.26
N LEU A 108 0.20 7.34 -0.89
CA LEU A 108 1.62 7.03 -1.07
C LEU A 108 2.52 7.86 -0.14
N SER A 109 2.23 9.16 0.00
CA SER A 109 2.97 10.05 0.89
C SER A 109 2.88 9.58 2.34
N PHE A 110 1.68 9.17 2.77
CA PHE A 110 1.46 8.58 4.09
C PHE A 110 2.26 7.28 4.27
N GLN A 111 2.23 6.38 3.29
CA GLN A 111 3.00 5.13 3.34
C GLN A 111 4.50 5.38 3.46
N TRP A 112 5.05 6.29 2.65
CA TRP A 112 6.46 6.69 2.70
C TRP A 112 6.82 7.27 4.06
N TRP A 113 5.96 8.13 4.61
CA TRP A 113 6.19 8.70 5.93
C TRP A 113 6.27 7.62 7.02
N VAL A 114 5.32 6.69 7.05
CA VAL A 114 5.30 5.59 8.03
C VAL A 114 6.48 4.63 7.85
N ALA A 115 6.88 4.33 6.61
CA ALA A 115 7.98 3.43 6.29
C ALA A 115 9.37 3.92 6.75
N PHE A 116 9.53 5.24 6.90
CA PHE A 116 10.77 5.88 7.35
C PHE A 116 10.68 6.47 8.76
N LEU A 117 9.53 6.34 9.42
CA LEU A 117 9.35 6.84 10.77
C LEU A 117 10.25 6.06 11.77
N PRO A 118 11.00 6.76 12.65
CA PRO A 118 11.88 6.10 13.62
C PRO A 118 11.12 5.14 14.55
N SER A 119 9.89 5.46 14.91
CA SER A 119 9.04 4.62 15.77
C SER A 119 8.68 3.29 15.11
N THR A 120 8.45 3.25 13.80
CA THR A 120 8.23 2.02 13.04
C THR A 120 9.44 1.10 13.11
N ARG A 121 10.64 1.68 12.94
CA ARG A 121 11.90 0.94 13.06
C ARG A 121 12.05 0.38 14.47
N THR A 122 11.94 1.20 15.51
CA THR A 122 12.12 0.73 16.89
C THR A 122 11.12 -0.37 17.25
N TYR A 123 9.85 -0.22 16.85
CA TYR A 123 8.82 -1.22 17.13
C TYR A 123 9.12 -2.58 16.50
N LEU A 124 9.52 -2.61 15.21
CA LEU A 124 9.81 -3.85 14.50
C LEU A 124 11.14 -4.50 14.89
N PHE A 125 12.16 -3.70 15.27
CA PHE A 125 13.47 -4.22 15.69
C PHE A 125 13.50 -4.67 17.16
N THR A 126 12.96 -3.88 18.10
CA THR A 126 13.03 -4.21 19.54
C THR A 126 12.27 -5.50 19.89
N GLU A 127 11.15 -5.79 19.23
CA GLU A 127 10.37 -6.99 19.54
C GLU A 127 10.94 -8.25 18.86
N SER A 128 11.63 -8.09 17.73
CA SER A 128 12.34 -9.18 17.07
C SER A 128 13.50 -9.74 17.91
N GLU A 129 14.25 -8.87 18.60
CA GLU A 129 15.32 -9.28 19.51
C GLU A 129 14.78 -10.02 20.73
N THR A 130 13.61 -9.61 21.22
CA THR A 130 12.91 -10.26 22.33
C THR A 130 12.44 -11.68 21.94
N ASN A 131 11.87 -11.85 20.74
CA ASN A 131 11.47 -13.17 20.24
C ASN A 131 12.67 -14.09 19.93
N ALA A 132 13.78 -13.53 19.42
CA ALA A 132 14.99 -14.30 19.15
C ALA A 132 15.67 -14.83 20.43
N GLN A 133 15.52 -14.15 21.56
CA GLN A 133 16.01 -14.62 22.85
C GLN A 133 15.15 -15.72 23.49
N HIS A 134 13.86 -15.79 23.18
CA HIS A 134 12.98 -16.81 23.76
C HIS A 134 13.10 -18.19 23.10
N HIS A 135 13.71 -18.25 21.91
CA HIS A 135 13.97 -19.47 21.14
C HIS A 135 15.42 -19.98 21.22
N ARG A 136 16.26 -19.38 22.08
CA ARG A 136 17.59 -19.91 22.45
C ARG A 136 17.53 -20.54 23.83
#